data_AF-A0A521BKU8-F1
#
_entry.id   AF-A0A521BKU8-F1
#
_cell.length_a   1.000
_cell.length_b   1.000
_cell.length_c   1.000
_cell.angle_alpha   90.00
_cell.angle_beta   90.00
_cell.angle_gamma   90.00
#
_symmetry.space_group_name_H-M   'P 1'
#
loop_
_entity.id
_entity.type
_entity.pdbx_description
1 polymer ?
#
loop_
_entity_poly.entity_id
_entity_poly.type
_entity_poly.pdbx_seq_one_letter_code
_entity_poly.pdbx_strand_id
1 'polypeptide(L)'
;MAEQDPRYISVTPMKNEGPFVLEWIAHNRAIGVDQIVVMTNDCTDGTDALLQRLHDLGIVTHVDNNSRRQTSPQKRAYNAFLKMDVARPQDWVIVIDADEHINVRTGDHTLRALTGAMPDAKTISMTWRLFGNAGIVRYEDRFLSDQFRQAAPERIFRPPQAWGFKTMFQRGVWDALGVHRPKRPTVETMEECHWYNGSGQPMPERYFTASWRSARDSVGYEHVQINHYALKSCESYLVKKMRGRAHHLGESLGMEYWNMMNQNAETETSIDTILDRKRALYYEMLSDAETARLHHMTCDLHRQQVAQLREQPEMQDLMRQMTAGFSAKAET
;
A
#
# COMPACT_ATOMS: atom_id res chain seq x y z
N MET A 1 22.16 -10.75 -27.55
CA MET A 1 21.95 -10.99 -26.10
C MET A 1 20.50 -11.37 -25.95
N ALA A 2 20.16 -12.49 -25.30
CA ALA A 2 18.76 -12.78 -25.02
C ALA A 2 18.20 -11.62 -24.19
N GLU A 3 17.08 -11.05 -24.63
CA GLU A 3 16.41 -9.99 -23.89
C GLU A 3 15.94 -10.60 -22.56
N GLN A 4 16.48 -10.10 -21.45
CA GLN A 4 16.10 -10.60 -20.13
C GLN A 4 14.66 -10.20 -19.84
N ASP A 5 13.91 -11.10 -19.23
CA ASP A 5 12.54 -10.85 -18.80
C ASP A 5 12.42 -9.53 -18.00
N PRO A 6 11.31 -8.79 -18.17
CA PRO A 6 10.98 -7.66 -17.31
C PRO A 6 10.94 -8.03 -15.83
N ARG A 7 11.48 -7.15 -14.99
CA ARG A 7 11.37 -7.23 -13.53
C ARG A 7 10.23 -6.36 -13.02
N TYR A 8 9.74 -6.67 -11.82
CA TYR A 8 8.77 -5.91 -11.07
C TYR A 8 9.45 -5.22 -9.88
N ILE A 9 9.40 -3.90 -9.86
CA ILE A 9 10.11 -3.07 -8.88
C ILE A 9 9.09 -2.25 -8.11
N SER A 10 8.95 -2.57 -6.83
CA SER A 10 8.15 -1.77 -5.89
C SER A 10 8.97 -0.63 -5.32
N VAL A 11 8.37 0.54 -5.20
CA VAL A 11 9.01 1.73 -4.64
C VAL A 11 8.03 2.51 -3.76
N THR A 12 8.44 2.80 -2.53
CA THR A 12 7.56 3.51 -1.59
C THR A 12 8.30 4.39 -0.59
N PRO A 13 7.88 5.65 -0.40
CA PRO A 13 8.27 6.42 0.78
C PRO A 13 7.51 5.91 2.01
N MET A 14 8.23 5.68 3.11
CA MET A 14 7.64 5.10 4.32
C MET A 14 7.94 5.95 5.56
N LYS A 15 7.03 5.92 6.54
CA LYS A 15 7.21 6.53 7.85
C LYS A 15 6.39 5.77 8.89
N ASN A 16 7.06 5.28 9.93
CA ASN A 16 6.45 4.62 11.07
C ASN A 16 5.45 3.52 10.69
N GLU A 17 5.95 2.45 10.07
CA GLU A 17 5.19 1.26 9.65
C GLU A 17 5.83 -0.04 10.15
N GLY A 18 6.76 0.04 11.10
CA GLY A 18 7.56 -1.09 11.60
C GLY A 18 6.73 -2.34 11.94
N PRO A 19 5.62 -2.21 12.70
CA PRO A 19 4.77 -3.35 13.04
C PRO A 19 4.13 -4.07 11.84
N PHE A 20 4.07 -3.42 10.68
CA PHE A 20 3.33 -3.89 9.50
C PHE A 20 4.25 -4.19 8.31
N VAL A 21 5.49 -3.69 8.32
CA VAL A 21 6.37 -3.69 7.15
C VAL A 21 6.78 -5.10 6.73
N LEU A 22 6.96 -6.02 7.67
CA LEU A 22 7.34 -7.40 7.34
C LEU A 22 6.24 -8.14 6.57
N GLU A 23 4.96 -7.95 6.92
CA GLU A 23 3.87 -8.52 6.13
C GLU A 23 3.86 -7.92 4.72
N TRP A 24 4.00 -6.59 4.61
CA TRP A 24 3.98 -5.91 3.32
C TRP A 24 5.13 -6.38 2.42
N ILE A 25 6.36 -6.55 2.95
CA ILE A 25 7.50 -7.09 2.21
C ILE A 25 7.22 -8.53 1.77
N ALA A 26 6.75 -9.38 2.69
CA ALA A 26 6.43 -10.78 2.39
C ALA A 26 5.34 -10.90 1.33
N HIS A 27 4.32 -10.04 1.38
CA HIS A 27 3.23 -9.98 0.40
C HIS A 27 3.75 -9.62 -0.98
N ASN A 28 4.53 -8.53 -1.08
CA ASN A 28 5.09 -8.09 -2.36
C ASN A 28 6.02 -9.16 -2.97
N ARG A 29 6.87 -9.79 -2.16
CA ARG A 29 7.70 -10.93 -2.63
C ARG A 29 6.83 -12.12 -3.07
N ALA A 30 5.74 -12.44 -2.36
CA ALA A 30 4.87 -13.58 -2.67
C ALA A 30 4.14 -13.45 -4.02
N ILE A 31 3.82 -12.21 -4.44
CA ILE A 31 3.22 -11.93 -5.75
C ILE A 31 4.27 -11.74 -6.86
N GLY A 32 5.56 -11.91 -6.57
CA GLY A 32 6.62 -11.84 -7.57
C GLY A 32 7.18 -10.44 -7.82
N VAL A 33 7.19 -9.56 -6.82
CA VAL A 33 8.03 -8.34 -6.86
C VAL A 33 9.50 -8.76 -6.74
N ASP A 34 10.31 -8.43 -7.75
CA ASP A 34 11.72 -8.80 -7.83
C ASP A 34 12.62 -7.88 -6.99
N GLN A 35 12.27 -6.60 -6.87
CA GLN A 35 13.03 -5.63 -6.08
C GLN A 35 12.10 -4.68 -5.34
N ILE A 36 12.37 -4.45 -4.06
CA ILE A 36 11.62 -3.53 -3.21
C ILE A 36 12.55 -2.41 -2.78
N VAL A 37 12.20 -1.16 -3.10
CA VAL A 37 12.93 0.05 -2.68
C VAL A 37 12.08 0.83 -1.68
N VAL A 38 12.58 0.98 -0.46
CA VAL A 38 11.88 1.70 0.61
C VAL A 38 12.67 2.93 1.02
N MET A 39 12.01 4.08 1.00
CA MET A 39 12.63 5.37 1.32
C MET A 39 12.03 5.94 2.61
N THR A 40 12.74 5.79 3.73
CA THR A 40 12.22 6.16 5.05
C THR A 40 12.32 7.65 5.34
N ASN A 41 11.38 8.17 6.13
CA ASN A 41 11.26 9.59 6.43
C ASN A 41 10.93 9.81 7.91
N ASP A 42 11.89 10.37 8.63
CA ASP A 42 11.84 10.81 10.02
C ASP A 42 11.15 9.75 10.89
N CYS A 43 11.58 8.48 10.75
CA CYS A 43 11.05 7.36 11.50
C CYS A 43 11.41 7.50 12.99
N THR A 44 10.47 7.12 13.85
CA THR A 44 10.62 7.20 15.31
C THR A 44 10.20 5.91 16.02
N ASP A 45 9.77 4.90 15.28
CA ASP A 45 9.29 3.61 15.79
C ASP A 45 10.25 2.45 15.49
N GLY A 46 11.43 2.73 14.94
CA GLY A 46 12.42 1.73 14.52
C GLY A 46 12.17 1.12 13.14
N THR A 47 11.22 1.64 12.34
CA THR A 47 10.99 1.21 10.95
C THR A 47 12.27 1.25 10.11
N ASP A 48 13.04 2.32 10.24
CA ASP A 48 14.30 2.56 9.55
C ASP A 48 15.39 1.56 9.96
N ALA A 49 15.53 1.27 11.25
CA ALA A 49 16.47 0.27 11.73
C ALA A 49 16.12 -1.14 11.22
N LEU A 50 14.84 -1.50 11.24
CA LEU A 50 14.35 -2.77 10.69
C LEU A 50 14.61 -2.88 9.18
N LEU A 51 14.29 -1.84 8.43
CA LEU A 51 14.54 -1.81 6.98
C LEU A 51 16.03 -1.80 6.64
N GLN A 52 16.87 -1.17 7.47
CA GLN A 52 18.32 -1.22 7.30
C GLN A 52 18.83 -2.65 7.48
N ARG A 53 18.36 -3.38 8.49
CA ARG A 53 18.73 -4.80 8.66
C ARG A 53 18.35 -5.65 7.45
N LEU A 54 17.13 -5.46 6.93
CA LEU A 54 16.66 -6.16 5.74
C LEU A 54 17.43 -5.77 4.46
N HIS A 55 17.94 -4.54 4.42
CA HIS A 55 18.83 -4.09 3.36
C HIS A 55 20.18 -4.81 3.40
N ASP A 56 20.78 -4.92 4.58
CA ASP A 56 22.06 -5.62 4.77
C ASP A 56 21.95 -7.12 4.43
N LEU A 57 20.74 -7.70 4.57
CA LEU A 57 20.41 -9.06 4.15
C LEU A 57 20.08 -9.19 2.64
N GLY A 58 20.05 -8.10 1.89
CA GLY A 58 19.74 -8.08 0.47
C GLY A 58 18.25 -8.31 0.13
N ILE A 59 17.35 -8.22 1.12
CA ILE A 59 15.91 -8.46 0.93
C ILE A 59 15.23 -7.22 0.33
N VAL A 60 15.68 -6.02 0.72
CA VAL A 60 15.18 -4.74 0.22
C VAL A 60 16.33 -3.78 -0.11
N THR A 61 16.05 -2.75 -0.88
CA THR A 61 16.91 -1.56 -0.98
C THR A 61 16.36 -0.48 -0.06
N HIS A 62 17.03 -0.21 1.06
CA HIS A 62 16.65 0.87 1.97
C HIS A 62 17.41 2.15 1.62
N VAL A 63 16.70 3.28 1.58
CA VAL A 63 17.29 4.60 1.38
C VAL A 63 16.81 5.53 2.48
N ASP A 64 17.74 6.11 3.23
CA ASP A 64 17.44 7.23 4.12
C ASP A 64 17.05 8.44 3.28
N ASN A 65 15.79 8.85 3.36
CA ASN A 65 15.27 10.01 2.66
C ASN A 65 15.07 11.21 3.59
N ASN A 66 15.58 11.20 4.83
CA ASN A 66 15.48 12.30 5.79
C ASN A 66 16.01 13.62 5.21
N SER A 67 15.38 14.73 5.59
CA SER A 67 15.84 16.04 5.13
C SER A 67 15.53 17.15 6.11
N ARG A 68 16.53 18.00 6.36
CA ARG A 68 16.37 19.27 7.10
C ARG A 68 15.61 20.34 6.29
N ARG A 69 15.43 20.15 4.98
CA ARG A 69 14.71 21.10 4.11
C ARG A 69 13.21 20.79 4.13
N GLN A 70 12.38 21.81 4.26
CA GLN A 70 10.92 21.71 4.15
C GLN A 70 10.48 21.42 2.70
N THR A 71 10.69 20.20 2.27
CA THR A 71 10.36 19.69 0.93
C THR A 71 9.51 18.44 1.08
N SER A 72 8.61 18.20 0.11
CA SER A 72 7.77 17.00 0.11
C SER A 72 8.64 15.74 0.19
N PRO A 73 8.51 14.92 1.26
CA PRO A 73 9.28 13.68 1.39
C PRO A 73 9.08 12.73 0.22
N GLN A 74 7.83 12.62 -0.24
CA GLN A 74 7.47 11.84 -1.41
C GLN A 74 8.16 12.30 -2.69
N LYS A 75 8.18 13.61 -3.00
CA LYS A 75 8.88 14.11 -4.19
C LYS A 75 10.38 13.83 -4.13
N ARG A 76 11.00 13.96 -2.95
CA ARG A 76 12.42 13.61 -2.77
C ARG A 76 12.66 12.13 -3.04
N ALA A 77 11.85 11.27 -2.44
CA ALA A 77 11.94 9.82 -2.58
C ALA A 77 11.87 9.41 -4.06
N TYR A 78 10.87 9.89 -4.80
CA TYR A 78 10.72 9.58 -6.22
C TYR A 78 11.88 10.10 -7.07
N ASN A 79 12.36 11.32 -6.80
CA ASN A 79 13.52 11.85 -7.49
C ASN A 79 14.81 11.10 -7.16
N ALA A 80 14.95 10.57 -5.95
CA ALA A 80 16.09 9.73 -5.55
C ALA A 80 16.03 8.38 -6.28
N PHE A 81 14.88 7.71 -6.28
CA PHE A 81 14.68 6.45 -7.02
C PHE A 81 15.01 6.59 -8.51
N LEU A 82 14.54 7.65 -9.17
CA LEU A 82 14.84 7.90 -10.58
C LEU A 82 16.33 8.10 -10.87
N LYS A 83 17.13 8.51 -9.88
CA LYS A 83 18.59 8.67 -10.00
C LYS A 83 19.37 7.40 -9.71
N MET A 84 18.74 6.40 -9.10
CA MET A 84 19.40 5.12 -8.78
C MET A 84 19.54 4.23 -10.02
N ASP A 85 18.82 4.53 -11.10
CA ASP A 85 18.83 3.77 -12.36
C ASP A 85 18.59 2.25 -12.18
N VAL A 86 17.76 1.89 -11.19
CA VAL A 86 17.47 0.50 -10.83
C VAL A 86 16.49 -0.18 -11.77
N ALA A 87 15.71 0.59 -12.54
CA ALA A 87 14.64 0.09 -13.41
C ALA A 87 14.99 0.35 -14.88
N ARG A 88 15.09 -0.71 -15.68
CA ARG A 88 15.30 -0.63 -17.13
C ARG A 88 14.00 -0.23 -17.84
N PRO A 89 14.04 0.26 -19.09
CA PRO A 89 12.84 0.70 -19.81
C PRO A 89 11.69 -0.33 -19.83
N GLN A 90 11.98 -1.62 -19.91
CA GLN A 90 10.99 -2.70 -19.93
C GLN A 90 10.51 -3.13 -18.53
N ASP A 91 11.22 -2.77 -17.46
CA ASP A 91 10.87 -3.17 -16.09
C ASP A 91 9.62 -2.42 -15.62
N TRP A 92 8.77 -3.12 -14.87
CA TRP A 92 7.57 -2.57 -14.26
C TRP A 92 7.89 -1.87 -12.95
N VAL A 93 7.50 -0.61 -12.81
CA VAL A 93 7.61 0.17 -11.58
C VAL A 93 6.23 0.26 -10.93
N ILE A 94 6.20 0.03 -9.61
CA ILE A 94 4.97 -0.01 -8.81
C ILE A 94 5.14 0.92 -7.61
N VAL A 95 4.36 1.99 -7.56
CA VAL A 95 4.27 2.85 -6.38
C VAL A 95 3.10 2.35 -5.53
N ILE A 96 3.37 1.73 -4.38
CA ILE A 96 2.37 1.11 -3.50
C ILE A 96 2.66 1.46 -2.04
N ASP A 97 1.62 1.86 -1.29
CA ASP A 97 1.77 2.28 0.11
C ASP A 97 1.82 1.06 1.04
N ALA A 98 2.33 1.24 2.27
CA ALA A 98 2.52 0.14 3.23
C ALA A 98 1.19 -0.50 3.71
N ASP A 99 0.08 0.21 3.60
CA ASP A 99 -1.26 -0.24 3.95
C ASP A 99 -2.07 -0.72 2.73
N GLU A 100 -1.39 -1.05 1.63
CA GLU A 100 -1.99 -1.49 0.37
C GLU A 100 -1.36 -2.81 -0.09
N HIS A 101 -2.21 -3.79 -0.41
CA HIS A 101 -1.80 -5.13 -0.83
C HIS A 101 -2.40 -5.45 -2.20
N ILE A 102 -1.53 -5.65 -3.20
CA ILE A 102 -1.98 -6.04 -4.55
C ILE A 102 -2.50 -7.48 -4.49
N ASN A 103 -3.76 -7.66 -4.84
CA ASN A 103 -4.43 -8.95 -4.91
C ASN A 103 -4.62 -9.32 -6.38
N VAL A 104 -3.71 -10.13 -6.91
CA VAL A 104 -3.80 -10.68 -8.27
C VAL A 104 -4.79 -11.84 -8.25
N ARG A 105 -5.81 -11.77 -9.09
CA ARG A 105 -6.96 -12.69 -9.12
C ARG A 105 -6.94 -13.62 -10.34
N THR A 106 -5.85 -13.61 -11.10
CA THR A 106 -5.69 -14.42 -12.32
C THR A 106 -4.47 -15.35 -12.23
N GLY A 107 -4.48 -16.42 -13.01
CA GLY A 107 -3.38 -17.38 -13.14
C GLY A 107 -2.89 -17.92 -11.80
N ASP A 108 -1.58 -17.82 -11.56
CA ASP A 108 -0.92 -18.27 -10.32
C ASP A 108 -0.82 -17.16 -9.25
N HIS A 109 -1.62 -16.10 -9.38
CA HIS A 109 -1.65 -14.95 -8.47
C HIS A 109 -0.33 -14.17 -8.37
N THR A 110 0.50 -14.20 -9.42
CA THR A 110 1.72 -13.38 -9.53
C THR A 110 1.54 -12.20 -10.48
N LEU A 111 2.37 -11.17 -10.34
CA LEU A 111 2.43 -10.04 -11.27
C LEU A 111 2.77 -10.50 -12.70
N ARG A 112 3.53 -11.59 -12.85
CA ARG A 112 3.81 -12.21 -14.15
C ARG A 112 2.56 -12.83 -14.78
N ALA A 113 1.72 -13.52 -14.00
CA ALA A 113 0.42 -13.97 -14.50
C ALA A 113 -0.50 -12.80 -14.87
N LEU A 114 -0.45 -11.70 -14.09
CA LEU A 114 -1.21 -10.49 -14.38
C LEU A 114 -0.83 -9.88 -15.74
N THR A 115 0.46 -9.64 -15.99
CA THR A 115 0.91 -9.11 -17.29
C THR A 115 0.76 -10.12 -18.41
N GLY A 116 0.83 -11.43 -18.12
CA GLY A 116 0.55 -12.47 -19.10
C GLY A 116 -0.91 -12.51 -19.56
N ALA A 117 -1.85 -12.14 -18.68
CA ALA A 117 -3.27 -12.00 -19.01
C ALA A 117 -3.57 -10.73 -19.82
N MET A 118 -2.66 -9.75 -19.82
CA MET A 118 -2.76 -8.48 -20.56
C MET A 118 -1.46 -8.22 -21.34
N PRO A 119 -1.14 -9.04 -22.36
CA PRO A 119 0.19 -9.06 -22.99
C PRO A 119 0.58 -7.73 -23.66
N ASP A 120 -0.40 -6.94 -24.10
CA ASP A 120 -0.16 -5.64 -24.72
C ASP A 120 0.07 -4.52 -23.68
N ALA A 121 -0.27 -4.76 -22.41
CA ALA A 121 -0.25 -3.72 -21.39
C ALA A 121 1.17 -3.23 -21.11
N LYS A 122 1.32 -1.90 -21.07
CA LYS A 122 2.51 -1.23 -20.53
C LYS A 122 2.20 -0.37 -19.30
N THR A 123 0.91 -0.16 -19.02
CA THR A 123 0.41 0.59 -17.87
C THR A 123 -0.87 -0.07 -17.35
N ILE A 124 -0.96 -0.37 -16.05
CA ILE A 124 -2.13 -1.04 -15.45
C ILE A 124 -2.56 -0.28 -14.19
N SER A 125 -3.78 0.26 -14.20
CA SER A 125 -4.40 0.86 -13.01
C SER A 125 -5.16 -0.19 -12.21
N MET A 126 -4.70 -0.44 -11.00
CA MET A 126 -5.26 -1.40 -10.06
C MET A 126 -6.19 -0.64 -9.09
N THR A 127 -7.50 -0.85 -9.22
CA THR A 127 -8.48 -0.14 -8.39
C THR A 127 -8.43 -0.64 -6.95
N TRP A 128 -8.51 0.28 -6.00
CA TRP A 128 -8.64 -0.05 -4.58
C TRP A 128 -9.95 -0.77 -4.30
N ARG A 129 -9.88 -1.73 -3.38
CA ARG A 129 -11.00 -2.22 -2.60
C ARG A 129 -10.73 -1.81 -1.15
N LEU A 130 -11.56 -0.90 -0.61
CA LEU A 130 -11.36 -0.41 0.75
C LEU A 130 -11.75 -1.50 1.76
N PHE A 131 -10.86 -1.76 2.71
CA PHE A 131 -11.13 -2.64 3.85
C PHE A 131 -11.33 -1.81 5.10
N GLY A 132 -12.44 -2.08 5.80
CA GLY A 132 -12.76 -1.47 7.07
C GLY A 132 -12.02 -2.11 8.23
N ASN A 133 -12.24 -1.57 9.42
CA ASN A 133 -11.60 -2.03 10.66
C ASN A 133 -12.15 -3.37 11.17
N ALA A 134 -13.19 -3.93 10.54
CA ALA A 134 -13.85 -5.18 10.92
C ALA A 134 -14.33 -5.25 12.38
N GLY A 135 -14.60 -4.10 13.01
CA GLY A 135 -14.95 -4.02 14.44
C GLY A 135 -13.75 -4.26 15.40
N ILE A 136 -12.53 -4.40 14.87
CA ILE A 136 -11.33 -4.66 15.66
C ILE A 136 -10.88 -3.36 16.32
N VAL A 137 -10.86 -3.37 17.66
CA VAL A 137 -10.46 -2.24 18.48
C VAL A 137 -8.95 -2.28 18.75
N ARG A 138 -8.46 -3.43 19.22
CA ARG A 138 -7.09 -3.56 19.74
C ARG A 138 -6.08 -3.83 18.63
N TYR A 139 -4.86 -3.33 18.81
CA TYR A 139 -3.74 -3.75 17.99
C TYR A 139 -3.26 -5.16 18.39
N GLU A 140 -3.09 -6.03 17.39
CA GLU A 140 -2.42 -7.33 17.51
C GLU A 140 -1.34 -7.47 16.44
N ASP A 141 -0.19 -8.05 16.81
CA ASP A 141 0.92 -8.38 15.91
C ASP A 141 0.57 -9.61 15.09
N ARG A 142 -0.29 -9.40 14.09
CA ARG A 142 -0.81 -10.40 13.16
C ARG A 142 -1.00 -9.72 11.80
N PHE A 143 -1.04 -10.53 10.75
CA PHE A 143 -1.29 -10.04 9.39
C PHE A 143 -2.56 -9.20 9.31
N LEU A 144 -2.46 -8.01 8.72
CA LEU A 144 -3.58 -7.16 8.35
C LEU A 144 -4.56 -7.94 7.49
N SER A 145 -4.07 -8.70 6.51
CA SER A 145 -4.95 -9.52 5.65
C SER A 145 -5.72 -10.58 6.43
N ASP A 146 -5.20 -11.04 7.58
CA ASP A 146 -5.84 -12.08 8.40
C ASP A 146 -6.91 -11.50 9.31
N GLN A 147 -6.71 -10.26 9.76
CA GLN A 147 -7.57 -9.57 10.71
C GLN A 147 -8.71 -8.80 10.03
N PHE A 148 -8.41 -8.05 8.98
CA PHE A 148 -9.34 -7.11 8.36
C PHE A 148 -9.96 -7.75 7.12
N ARG A 149 -11.03 -8.52 7.31
CA ARG A 149 -11.70 -9.33 6.26
C ARG A 149 -12.93 -8.67 5.64
N GLN A 150 -13.32 -7.49 6.13
CA GLN A 150 -14.53 -6.80 5.70
C GLN A 150 -14.18 -5.64 4.77
N ALA A 151 -14.76 -5.64 3.56
CA ALA A 151 -14.47 -4.70 2.50
C ALA A 151 -15.72 -3.91 2.06
N ALA A 152 -15.51 -2.83 1.29
CA ALA A 152 -16.54 -2.18 0.50
C ALA A 152 -17.16 -3.16 -0.51
N PRO A 153 -18.35 -2.92 -1.08
CA PRO A 153 -18.80 -3.59 -2.30
C PRO A 153 -17.95 -3.18 -3.52
N GLU A 154 -17.89 -4.01 -4.58
CA GLU A 154 -17.19 -3.64 -5.83
C GLU A 154 -17.83 -2.40 -6.46
N ARG A 155 -19.18 -2.39 -6.45
CA ARG A 155 -20.01 -1.32 -7.02
C ARG A 155 -20.40 -0.31 -5.95
N ILE A 156 -19.43 0.52 -5.55
CA ILE A 156 -19.61 1.60 -4.59
C ILE A 156 -19.45 2.97 -5.25
N PHE A 157 -20.51 3.78 -5.29
CA PHE A 157 -20.47 5.10 -5.94
C PHE A 157 -20.03 6.23 -5.00
N ARG A 158 -20.16 6.00 -3.69
CA ARG A 158 -19.80 6.95 -2.63
C ARG A 158 -19.15 6.17 -1.48
N PRO A 159 -18.07 6.69 -0.88
CA PRO A 159 -17.35 7.90 -1.29
C PRO A 159 -16.57 7.68 -2.61
N PRO A 160 -16.36 8.70 -3.46
CA PRO A 160 -15.57 8.56 -4.69
C PRO A 160 -14.14 8.01 -4.47
N GLN A 161 -13.60 8.22 -3.27
CA GLN A 161 -12.33 7.71 -2.77
C GLN A 161 -12.27 6.18 -2.78
N ALA A 162 -13.41 5.49 -2.70
CA ALA A 162 -13.48 4.04 -2.74
C ALA A 162 -13.01 3.44 -4.08
N TRP A 163 -12.94 4.25 -5.13
CA TRP A 163 -12.40 3.87 -6.43
C TRP A 163 -11.05 4.54 -6.75
N GLY A 164 -10.33 5.05 -5.75
CA GLY A 164 -8.92 5.39 -5.95
C GLY A 164 -8.12 4.20 -6.50
N PHE A 165 -6.97 4.46 -7.12
CA PHE A 165 -6.12 3.39 -7.62
C PHE A 165 -4.64 3.69 -7.39
N LYS A 166 -3.82 2.65 -7.58
CA LYS A 166 -2.40 2.79 -7.94
C LYS A 166 -2.19 2.24 -9.34
N THR A 167 -1.17 2.74 -10.02
CA THR A 167 -0.83 2.30 -11.38
C THR A 167 0.57 1.72 -11.39
N MET A 168 0.71 0.49 -11.87
CA MET A 168 2.00 -0.07 -12.27
C MET A 168 2.25 0.23 -13.75
N PHE A 169 3.52 0.44 -14.12
CA PHE A 169 3.86 0.85 -15.48
C PHE A 169 5.27 0.41 -15.87
N GLN A 170 5.51 0.13 -17.15
CA GLN A 170 6.84 -0.03 -17.70
C GLN A 170 7.59 1.30 -17.66
N ARG A 171 8.82 1.30 -17.12
CA ARG A 171 9.59 2.53 -16.87
C ARG A 171 9.78 3.37 -18.13
N GLY A 172 9.94 2.75 -19.30
CA GLY A 172 10.20 3.43 -20.57
C GLY A 172 9.06 4.32 -21.07
N VAL A 173 7.84 4.14 -20.57
CA VAL A 173 6.64 4.89 -20.98
C VAL A 173 6.44 6.18 -20.19
N TRP A 174 7.12 6.33 -19.04
CA TRP A 174 6.87 7.43 -18.10
C TRP A 174 8.12 7.92 -17.37
N ASP A 175 8.39 9.23 -17.44
CA ASP A 175 9.60 9.83 -16.86
C ASP A 175 9.49 10.26 -15.39
N ALA A 176 8.29 10.30 -14.83
CA ALA A 176 8.09 10.68 -13.44
C ALA A 176 7.14 9.74 -12.71
N LEU A 177 7.49 9.42 -11.47
CA LEU A 177 6.63 8.69 -10.56
C LEU A 177 5.55 9.62 -10.00
N GLY A 178 4.43 9.03 -9.63
CA GLY A 178 3.38 9.69 -8.87
C GLY A 178 2.67 8.72 -7.94
N VAL A 179 2.02 9.28 -6.92
CA VAL A 179 1.42 8.50 -5.83
C VAL A 179 0.27 7.60 -6.27
N HIS A 180 -0.50 7.99 -7.27
CA HIS A 180 -1.61 7.18 -7.81
C HIS A 180 -1.32 6.67 -9.21
N ARG A 181 -0.61 7.47 -10.01
CA ARG A 181 -0.23 7.15 -11.38
C ARG A 181 1.09 7.82 -11.74
N PRO A 182 1.82 7.28 -12.73
CA PRO A 182 2.96 7.98 -13.31
C PRO A 182 2.56 9.32 -13.93
N LYS A 183 3.57 10.15 -14.17
CA LYS A 183 3.48 11.50 -14.75
C LYS A 183 4.53 11.63 -15.85
N ARG A 184 4.35 12.61 -16.72
CA ARG A 184 5.28 12.92 -17.84
C ARG A 184 5.47 11.69 -18.75
N PRO A 185 4.44 11.33 -19.55
CA PRO A 185 4.59 10.25 -20.51
C PRO A 185 5.72 10.57 -21.50
N THR A 186 6.44 9.54 -21.93
CA THR A 186 7.49 9.64 -22.97
C THR A 186 6.92 9.45 -24.38
N VAL A 187 5.65 9.05 -24.46
CA VAL A 187 4.85 8.87 -25.67
C VAL A 187 3.86 10.02 -25.84
N GLU A 188 3.34 10.19 -27.06
CA GLU A 188 2.50 11.35 -27.41
C GLU A 188 1.01 11.10 -27.14
N THR A 189 0.57 9.83 -27.16
CA THR A 189 -0.84 9.45 -27.08
C THR A 189 -1.16 8.46 -25.95
N MET A 190 -2.45 8.40 -25.57
CA MET A 190 -2.97 7.42 -24.62
C MET A 190 -2.86 5.98 -25.17
N GLU A 191 -3.04 5.79 -26.47
CA GLU A 191 -2.97 4.47 -27.12
C GLU A 191 -1.58 3.86 -26.98
N GLU A 192 -0.52 4.66 -27.19
CA GLU A 192 0.86 4.23 -27.02
C GLU A 192 1.24 3.90 -25.56
N CYS A 193 0.44 4.36 -24.58
CA CYS A 193 0.63 3.97 -23.19
C CYS A 193 0.18 2.53 -22.90
N HIS A 194 -0.60 1.92 -23.81
CA HIS A 194 -1.24 0.61 -23.62
C HIS A 194 -1.78 0.46 -22.20
N TRP A 195 -2.68 1.37 -21.83
CA TRP A 195 -3.14 1.52 -20.45
C TRP A 195 -4.46 0.81 -20.23
N TYR A 196 -4.47 -0.16 -19.31
CA TYR A 196 -5.63 -0.97 -18.95
C TYR A 196 -6.01 -0.81 -17.47
N ASN A 197 -7.27 -1.12 -17.14
CA ASN A 197 -7.74 -1.23 -15.76
C ASN A 197 -7.51 -2.65 -15.19
N GLY A 198 -7.90 -2.87 -13.94
CA GLY A 198 -7.77 -4.16 -13.26
C GLY A 198 -8.61 -5.31 -13.85
N SER A 199 -9.46 -5.04 -14.85
CA SER A 199 -10.22 -6.03 -15.62
C SER A 199 -9.72 -6.19 -17.06
N GLY A 200 -8.54 -5.65 -17.41
CA GLY A 200 -8.01 -5.75 -18.77
C GLY A 200 -8.75 -4.91 -19.81
N GLN A 201 -9.55 -3.94 -19.38
CA GLN A 201 -10.23 -3.02 -20.29
C GLN A 201 -9.40 -1.75 -20.50
N PRO A 202 -9.33 -1.21 -21.74
CA PRO A 202 -8.62 0.03 -22.02
C PRO A 202 -9.11 1.19 -21.14
N MET A 203 -8.17 1.97 -20.61
CA MET A 203 -8.47 3.14 -19.81
C MET A 203 -8.88 4.33 -20.70
N PRO A 204 -9.91 5.11 -20.34
CA PRO A 204 -10.31 6.30 -21.10
C PRO A 204 -9.24 7.39 -21.18
N GLU A 205 -9.23 8.17 -22.27
CA GLU A 205 -8.21 9.18 -22.60
C GLU A 205 -7.95 10.21 -21.48
N ARG A 206 -8.98 10.55 -20.68
CA ARG A 206 -8.85 11.46 -19.54
C ARG A 206 -7.73 11.10 -18.55
N TYR A 207 -7.34 9.82 -18.47
CA TYR A 207 -6.31 9.34 -17.56
C TYR A 207 -4.89 9.71 -18.00
N PHE A 208 -4.70 9.97 -19.30
CA PHE A 208 -3.44 10.45 -19.86
C PHE A 208 -3.00 11.74 -19.19
N THR A 209 -3.94 12.68 -19.01
CA THR A 209 -3.65 14.01 -18.46
C THR A 209 -4.00 14.15 -16.98
N ALA A 210 -5.08 13.51 -16.50
CA ALA A 210 -5.66 13.78 -15.18
C ALA A 210 -6.22 12.53 -14.48
N SER A 211 -6.88 12.74 -13.34
CA SER A 211 -7.49 11.72 -12.47
C SER A 211 -6.52 10.83 -11.66
N TRP A 212 -7.03 10.34 -10.54
CA TRP A 212 -6.37 9.46 -9.57
C TRP A 212 -7.27 8.29 -9.14
N ARG A 213 -8.47 8.20 -9.72
CA ARG A 213 -9.51 7.24 -9.37
C ARG A 213 -10.26 6.74 -10.60
N SER A 214 -10.74 5.51 -10.52
CA SER A 214 -11.67 4.91 -11.46
C SER A 214 -13.03 5.62 -11.42
N ALA A 215 -13.76 5.49 -12.50
CA ALA A 215 -15.16 5.91 -12.64
C ALA A 215 -16.00 4.73 -13.13
N ARG A 216 -17.31 4.94 -13.35
CA ARG A 216 -18.25 3.86 -13.70
C ARG A 216 -17.86 3.08 -14.96
N ASP A 217 -17.21 3.76 -15.90
CA ASP A 217 -16.74 3.26 -17.19
C ASP A 217 -15.30 2.73 -17.17
N SER A 218 -14.64 2.70 -16.00
CA SER A 218 -13.21 2.36 -15.87
C SER A 218 -12.88 1.53 -14.62
N VAL A 219 -13.81 1.39 -13.68
CA VAL A 219 -13.67 0.47 -12.55
C VAL A 219 -13.59 -0.97 -13.07
N GLY A 220 -12.65 -1.75 -12.53
CA GLY A 220 -12.43 -3.13 -12.90
C GLY A 220 -11.56 -3.84 -11.86
N TYR A 221 -11.94 -5.07 -11.53
CA TYR A 221 -11.32 -5.89 -10.49
C TYR A 221 -11.04 -7.34 -10.93
N GLU A 222 -11.34 -7.71 -12.18
CA GLU A 222 -11.39 -9.12 -12.61
C GLU A 222 -10.04 -9.83 -12.52
N HIS A 223 -8.96 -9.16 -12.92
CA HIS A 223 -7.60 -9.72 -12.88
C HIS A 223 -6.79 -9.22 -11.69
N VAL A 224 -7.05 -8.01 -11.19
CA VAL A 224 -6.32 -7.44 -10.05
C VAL A 224 -7.14 -6.37 -9.32
N GLN A 225 -6.98 -6.34 -8.00
CA GLN A 225 -7.41 -5.24 -7.14
C GLN A 225 -6.30 -4.88 -6.15
N ILE A 226 -6.43 -3.75 -5.46
CA ILE A 226 -5.60 -3.42 -4.29
C ILE A 226 -6.47 -3.47 -3.04
N ASN A 227 -6.17 -4.37 -2.12
CA ASN A 227 -6.78 -4.35 -0.79
C ASN A 227 -6.15 -3.21 0.00
N HIS A 228 -6.94 -2.17 0.31
CA HIS A 228 -6.46 -1.01 1.05
C HIS A 228 -6.92 -1.04 2.51
N TYR A 229 -5.99 -1.35 3.40
CA TYR A 229 -6.16 -1.47 4.85
C TYR A 229 -5.90 -0.12 5.55
N ALA A 230 -6.54 0.94 5.07
CA ALA A 230 -6.25 2.31 5.47
C ALA A 230 -6.39 2.57 6.97
N LEU A 231 -7.28 1.87 7.66
CA LEU A 231 -7.62 2.15 9.05
C LEU A 231 -6.92 1.24 10.05
N LYS A 232 -6.77 -0.05 9.71
CA LYS A 232 -6.31 -1.09 10.63
C LYS A 232 -7.24 -1.13 11.86
N SER A 233 -6.71 -1.39 13.06
CA SER A 233 -7.49 -1.35 14.31
C SER A 233 -7.78 0.09 14.77
N CYS A 234 -8.78 0.29 15.63
CA CYS A 234 -9.04 1.60 16.25
C CYS A 234 -7.78 2.18 16.93
N GLU A 235 -7.05 1.36 17.69
CA GLU A 235 -5.80 1.76 18.33
C GLU A 235 -4.72 2.18 17.31
N SER A 236 -4.57 1.42 16.23
CA SER A 236 -3.60 1.75 15.18
C SER A 236 -3.98 3.02 14.41
N TYR A 237 -5.28 3.33 14.30
CA TYR A 237 -5.74 4.57 13.69
C TYR A 237 -5.36 5.81 14.50
N LEU A 238 -5.27 5.72 15.84
CA LEU A 238 -4.76 6.82 16.67
C LEU A 238 -3.32 7.17 16.29
N VAL A 239 -2.48 6.13 16.13
CA VAL A 239 -1.08 6.29 15.70
C VAL A 239 -1.02 6.90 14.29
N LYS A 240 -1.87 6.44 13.37
CA LYS A 240 -1.98 7.02 12.00
C LYS A 240 -2.35 8.50 12.04
N LYS A 241 -3.34 8.89 12.85
CA LYS A 241 -3.77 10.30 13.02
C LYS A 241 -2.61 11.17 13.50
N MET A 242 -1.85 10.69 14.49
CA MET A 242 -0.69 11.43 15.03
C MET A 242 0.43 11.57 14.01
N ARG A 243 0.72 10.52 13.24
CA ARG A 243 1.68 10.61 12.13
C ARG A 243 1.23 11.64 11.07
N GLY A 244 -0.06 11.66 10.72
CA GLY A 244 -0.61 12.59 9.72
C GLY A 244 -0.55 14.06 10.13
N ARG A 245 -0.64 14.36 11.44
CA ARG A 245 -0.44 15.73 11.98
C ARG A 245 0.96 16.29 11.68
N ALA A 246 1.98 15.45 11.54
CA ALA A 246 3.32 15.90 11.19
C ALA A 246 3.43 16.37 9.73
N HIS A 247 2.46 16.03 8.87
CA HIS A 247 2.44 16.40 7.44
C HIS A 247 1.39 17.47 7.09
N HIS A 248 0.40 17.72 7.96
CA HIS A 248 -0.68 18.67 7.73
C HIS A 248 -0.97 19.49 9.00
N LEU A 249 -1.10 20.82 8.85
CA LEU A 249 -1.54 21.75 9.89
C LEU A 249 -3.00 21.44 10.29
N GLY A 250 -3.20 20.43 11.14
CA GLY A 250 -4.48 20.12 11.78
C GLY A 250 -5.54 19.45 10.89
N GLU A 251 -6.43 18.69 11.53
CA GLU A 251 -7.73 18.20 11.01
C GLU A 251 -7.80 17.03 10.00
N SER A 252 -6.77 16.70 9.21
CA SER A 252 -6.96 15.78 8.05
C SER A 252 -7.36 14.31 8.33
N LEU A 253 -7.28 13.82 9.57
CA LEU A 253 -7.58 12.43 9.96
C LEU A 253 -8.53 12.36 11.16
N GLY A 254 -9.69 13.02 11.06
CA GLY A 254 -10.80 12.94 12.02
C GLY A 254 -11.77 11.79 11.75
N MET A 255 -12.98 11.88 12.33
CA MET A 255 -14.06 10.90 12.07
C MET A 255 -14.57 10.92 10.64
N GLU A 256 -14.45 12.03 9.92
CA GLU A 256 -14.83 12.10 8.50
C GLU A 256 -13.99 11.14 7.65
N TYR A 257 -12.65 11.16 7.82
CA TYR A 257 -11.76 10.22 7.15
C TYR A 257 -12.03 8.77 7.59
N TRP A 258 -12.24 8.54 8.89
CA TRP A 258 -12.58 7.23 9.42
C TRP A 258 -13.84 6.67 8.73
N ASN A 259 -14.95 7.41 8.77
CA ASN A 259 -16.22 6.97 8.18
C ASN A 259 -16.13 6.75 6.66
N MET A 260 -15.34 7.58 5.98
CA MET A 260 -15.11 7.45 4.54
C MET A 260 -14.39 6.12 4.21
N MET A 261 -13.33 5.79 4.96
CA MET A 261 -12.50 4.62 4.68
C MET A 261 -13.03 3.33 5.33
N ASN A 262 -13.90 3.41 6.34
CA ASN A 262 -14.33 2.26 7.14
C ASN A 262 -15.44 1.44 6.47
N GLN A 263 -15.08 0.71 5.43
CA GLN A 263 -16.02 -0.06 4.62
C GLN A 263 -16.08 -1.54 5.06
N ASN A 264 -17.20 -1.96 5.65
CA ASN A 264 -17.37 -3.30 6.22
C ASN A 264 -18.64 -3.99 5.71
N ALA A 265 -18.81 -4.04 4.39
CA ALA A 265 -20.04 -4.51 3.74
C ALA A 265 -19.97 -5.98 3.32
N GLU A 266 -18.83 -6.43 2.81
CA GLU A 266 -18.66 -7.77 2.25
C GLU A 266 -17.44 -8.45 2.86
N THR A 267 -17.55 -9.75 3.13
CA THR A 267 -16.38 -10.55 3.51
C THR A 267 -15.57 -10.85 2.25
N GLU A 268 -14.28 -10.50 2.25
CA GLU A 268 -13.39 -10.69 1.11
C GLU A 268 -12.11 -11.40 1.55
N THR A 269 -11.89 -12.61 1.02
CA THR A 269 -10.82 -13.53 1.43
C THR A 269 -9.92 -13.98 0.27
N SER A 270 -10.13 -13.48 -0.95
CA SER A 270 -9.38 -13.94 -2.14
C SER A 270 -7.86 -13.75 -2.03
N ILE A 271 -7.40 -12.83 -1.19
CA ILE A 271 -5.97 -12.62 -0.90
C ILE A 271 -5.31 -13.84 -0.22
N ASP A 272 -6.09 -14.76 0.36
CA ASP A 272 -5.58 -15.95 1.03
C ASP A 272 -5.00 -16.99 0.07
N THR A 273 -5.28 -16.87 -1.22
CA THR A 273 -4.71 -17.73 -2.28
C THR A 273 -3.19 -17.74 -2.29
N ILE A 274 -2.53 -16.70 -1.75
CA ILE A 274 -1.08 -16.62 -1.61
C ILE A 274 -0.57 -16.79 -0.17
N LEU A 275 -1.45 -17.13 0.78
CA LEU A 275 -1.16 -17.10 2.21
C LEU A 275 0.06 -17.93 2.59
N ASP A 276 0.18 -19.14 2.05
CA ASP A 276 1.31 -20.04 2.37
C ASP A 276 2.63 -19.47 1.84
N ARG A 277 2.66 -18.94 0.61
CA ARG A 277 3.84 -18.24 0.06
C ARG A 277 4.22 -17.04 0.91
N LYS A 278 3.24 -16.22 1.28
CA LYS A 278 3.45 -15.04 2.14
C LYS A 278 3.99 -15.43 3.51
N ARG A 279 3.43 -16.45 4.16
CA ARG A 279 3.89 -16.95 5.47
C ARG A 279 5.31 -17.48 5.41
N ALA A 280 5.64 -18.26 4.38
CA ALA A 280 7.00 -18.77 4.20
C ALA A 280 8.02 -17.63 4.15
N LEU A 281 7.76 -16.59 3.33
CA LEU A 281 8.64 -15.42 3.21
C LEU A 281 8.71 -14.57 4.49
N TYR A 282 7.59 -14.44 5.20
CA TYR A 282 7.55 -13.72 6.47
C TYR A 282 8.40 -14.43 7.55
N TYR A 283 8.24 -15.75 7.70
CA TYR A 283 9.02 -16.52 8.68
C TYR A 283 10.47 -16.73 8.27
N GLU A 284 10.79 -16.72 6.97
CA GLU A 284 12.17 -16.62 6.48
C GLU A 284 12.85 -15.36 7.03
N MET A 285 12.21 -14.18 6.93
CA MET A 285 12.77 -12.94 7.49
C MET A 285 12.91 -13.00 9.01
N LEU A 286 11.92 -13.54 9.72
CA LEU A 286 11.98 -13.68 11.18
C LEU A 286 12.97 -14.75 11.67
N SER A 287 13.51 -15.59 10.78
CA SER A 287 14.56 -16.54 11.16
C SER A 287 15.90 -15.84 11.48
N ASP A 288 16.09 -14.61 11.01
CA ASP A 288 17.19 -13.75 11.43
C ASP A 288 16.89 -13.13 12.81
N ALA A 289 17.73 -13.44 13.80
CA ALA A 289 17.51 -13.05 15.19
C ALA A 289 17.42 -11.52 15.37
N GLU A 290 18.22 -10.76 14.61
CA GLU A 290 18.20 -9.30 14.71
C GLU A 290 16.95 -8.70 14.05
N THR A 291 16.52 -9.25 12.91
CA THR A 291 15.24 -8.89 12.27
C THR A 291 14.06 -9.17 13.20
N ALA A 292 14.02 -10.33 13.85
CA ALA A 292 12.97 -10.66 14.83
C ALA A 292 12.99 -9.70 16.04
N ARG A 293 14.18 -9.40 16.58
CA ARG A 293 14.33 -8.44 17.68
C ARG A 293 13.83 -7.05 17.29
N LEU A 294 14.21 -6.56 16.11
CA LEU A 294 13.79 -5.25 15.60
C LEU A 294 12.27 -5.20 15.32
N HIS A 295 11.70 -6.26 14.74
CA HIS A 295 10.25 -6.38 14.55
C HIS A 295 9.50 -6.27 15.87
N HIS A 296 9.84 -7.11 16.86
CA HIS A 296 9.20 -7.08 18.17
C HIS A 296 9.38 -5.73 18.89
N MET A 297 10.56 -5.10 18.77
CA MET A 297 10.79 -3.75 19.27
C MET A 297 9.83 -2.74 18.64
N THR A 298 9.62 -2.78 17.31
CA THR A 298 8.68 -1.86 16.65
C THR A 298 7.23 -2.10 17.11
N CYS A 299 6.83 -3.37 17.31
CA CYS A 299 5.53 -3.73 17.87
C CYS A 299 5.34 -3.19 19.30
N ASP A 300 6.37 -3.28 20.14
CA ASP A 300 6.33 -2.77 21.51
C ASP A 300 6.25 -1.24 21.55
N LEU A 301 7.03 -0.55 20.70
CA LEU A 301 6.95 0.90 20.56
C LEU A 301 5.57 1.36 20.08
N HIS A 302 4.94 0.61 19.16
CA HIS A 302 3.57 0.89 18.72
C HIS A 302 2.57 0.73 19.86
N ARG A 303 2.68 -0.33 20.69
CA ARG A 303 1.84 -0.52 21.89
C ARG A 303 2.03 0.62 22.90
N GLN A 304 3.28 1.05 23.13
CA GLN A 304 3.57 2.19 24.01
C GLN A 304 2.95 3.48 23.49
N GLN A 305 3.08 3.75 22.19
CA GLN A 305 2.48 4.92 21.57
C GLN A 305 0.95 4.88 21.68
N VAL A 306 0.32 3.73 21.43
CA VAL A 306 -1.12 3.54 21.64
C VAL A 306 -1.50 3.87 23.09
N ALA A 307 -0.78 3.35 24.08
CA ALA A 307 -1.05 3.61 25.49
C ALA A 307 -0.98 5.12 25.81
N GLN A 308 0.08 5.81 25.39
CA GLN A 308 0.26 7.25 25.57
C GLN A 308 -0.86 8.07 24.89
N LEU A 309 -1.26 7.69 23.67
CA LEU A 309 -2.32 8.40 22.97
C LEU A 309 -3.67 8.21 23.64
N ARG A 310 -3.95 7.03 24.20
CA ARG A 310 -5.20 6.76 24.92
C ARG A 310 -5.36 7.56 26.22
N GLU A 311 -4.30 8.17 26.74
CA GLU A 311 -4.38 9.09 27.88
C GLU A 311 -4.83 10.51 27.47
N GLN A 312 -4.74 10.85 26.18
CA GLN A 312 -5.09 12.18 25.69
C GLN A 312 -6.61 12.35 25.53
N PRO A 313 -7.25 13.40 26.08
CA PRO A 313 -8.70 13.58 26.01
C PRO A 313 -9.27 13.56 24.59
N GLU A 314 -8.57 14.17 23.62
CA GLU A 314 -8.99 14.17 22.21
C GLU A 314 -9.02 12.76 21.60
N MET A 315 -8.03 11.93 21.92
CA MET A 315 -7.94 10.56 21.40
C MET A 315 -8.92 9.63 22.11
N GLN A 316 -9.20 9.84 23.39
CA GLN A 316 -10.28 9.15 24.10
C GLN A 316 -11.63 9.43 23.45
N ASP A 317 -11.89 10.69 23.10
CA ASP A 317 -13.12 11.07 22.42
C ASP A 317 -13.22 10.42 21.03
N LEU A 318 -12.14 10.46 20.25
CA LEU A 318 -12.08 9.76 18.97
C LEU A 318 -12.31 8.25 19.11
N MET A 319 -11.70 7.61 20.11
CA MET A 319 -11.94 6.19 20.41
C MET A 319 -13.41 5.92 20.69
N ARG A 320 -14.06 6.71 21.57
CA ARG A 320 -15.49 6.58 21.86
C ARG A 320 -16.33 6.68 20.59
N GLN A 321 -16.05 7.67 19.73
CA GLN A 321 -16.76 7.87 18.47
C GLN A 321 -16.57 6.67 17.51
N MET A 322 -15.35 6.15 17.36
CA MET A 322 -15.08 4.99 16.50
C MET A 322 -15.78 3.72 16.99
N THR A 323 -15.83 3.50 18.31
CA THR A 323 -16.40 2.28 18.90
C THR A 323 -17.91 2.33 19.13
N ALA A 324 -18.52 3.52 19.12
CA ALA A 324 -19.95 3.69 19.39
C ALA A 324 -20.85 2.85 18.48
N GLY A 325 -20.42 2.62 17.23
CA GLY A 325 -21.16 1.81 16.25
C GLY A 325 -20.99 0.30 16.37
N PHE A 326 -20.09 -0.20 17.22
CA PHE A 326 -19.83 -1.65 17.33
C PHE A 326 -20.88 -2.36 18.18
N SER A 327 -21.38 -1.72 19.24
CA SER A 327 -22.40 -2.29 20.13
C SER A 327 -23.74 -2.52 19.41
N ALA A 328 -24.10 -1.67 18.45
CA ALA A 328 -25.36 -1.76 17.73
C ALA A 328 -25.44 -2.95 16.73
N LYS A 329 -24.30 -3.50 16.31
CA LYS A 329 -24.23 -4.66 15.40
C LYS A 329 -24.19 -6.01 16.11
N ALA A 330 -23.98 -6.05 17.42
CA ALA A 330 -23.98 -7.28 18.21
C ALA A 330 -25.40 -7.71 18.65
N GLU A 331 -26.39 -6.83 18.50
CA GLU A 331 -27.80 -7.04 18.90
C GLU A 331 -28.76 -7.31 17.71
N THR A 332 -28.22 -7.40 16.49
CA THR A 332 -28.93 -7.77 15.26
C THR A 332 -28.22 -8.93 14.60
#